data_AF-A0A178W8Z3-F1
#
_entry.id   AF-A0A178W8Z3-F1
#
_cell.length_a   1.000
_cell.length_b   1.000
_cell.length_c   1.000
_cell.angle_alpha   90.00
_cell.angle_beta   90.00
_cell.angle_gamma   90.00
#
_symmetry.space_group_name_H-M   'P 1'
#
loop_
_entity.id
_entity.type
_entity.pdbx_description
1 polymer ?
#
loop_
_entity_poly.entity_id
_entity_poly.type
_entity_poly.pdbx_seq_one_letter_code
_entity_poly.pdbx_strand_id
1 'polypeptide(L)'
;MDSRRSFIGVCSIEEKRVLEKSKCLLNWLTQRNFEKIKDEIVHTIKSSPSASILKSLVSCVFDMAMLENSCVLFARLCVELFQELPPLPSDEYHGDITTFERLFLRKCRIELENASPKTEHLPLVYVDETNYYGFIKTVRVLAEVYKNNKITETTRKSIIQVLMNPILPPERITDAMNLFLSIIGKLADFHFSDENFNQLVRSSRVVELEGNYNEEVKLRKEAEDALARKKEEVEMMEQVLESYKEEQGKLQLQAKALEHKHETELRHRKETETLLAIERERIKDVKIQLETVENEIDDTRLKAEEFERKYEGEMILRRESEIALEKENKELKEVNLKLETYKSEQENLTSEVRTWQDKQAQIFTRR
;
A
#
# COMPACT_ATOMS: atom_id res chain seq x y z
N MET A 1 -43.29 63.52 -41.24
CA MET A 1 -44.34 63.40 -40.20
C MET A 1 -44.81 61.96 -40.20
N ASP A 2 -44.31 61.13 -39.28
CA ASP A 2 -45.17 60.18 -38.59
C ASP A 2 -44.46 59.67 -37.32
N SER A 3 -45.24 59.57 -36.26
CA SER A 3 -44.82 59.65 -34.87
C SER A 3 -44.66 58.26 -34.26
N ARG A 4 -43.44 57.72 -34.25
CA ARG A 4 -43.09 56.59 -33.36
C ARG A 4 -42.80 57.13 -31.95
N ARG A 5 -43.85 57.44 -31.20
CA ARG A 5 -43.72 57.59 -29.74
C ARG A 5 -43.62 56.21 -29.11
N SER A 6 -42.40 55.85 -28.72
CA SER A 6 -42.11 54.81 -27.75
C SER A 6 -42.82 55.13 -26.43
N PHE A 7 -43.90 54.40 -26.14
CA PHE A 7 -44.49 54.36 -24.80
C PHE A 7 -43.58 53.52 -23.89
N ILE A 8 -42.52 54.14 -23.37
CA ILE A 8 -41.82 53.64 -22.20
C ILE A 8 -42.63 54.16 -21.01
N GLY A 9 -43.42 53.28 -20.40
CA GLY A 9 -44.20 53.59 -19.21
C GLY A 9 -43.29 54.07 -18.10
N VAL A 10 -43.38 55.36 -17.76
CA VAL A 10 -42.69 55.94 -16.61
C VAL A 10 -43.39 55.41 -15.36
N CYS A 11 -42.80 54.39 -14.72
CA CYS A 11 -43.25 53.89 -13.43
C CYS A 11 -43.20 55.05 -12.41
N SER A 12 -44.34 55.36 -11.80
CA SER A 12 -44.47 56.46 -10.84
C SER A 12 -43.59 56.21 -9.61
N ILE A 13 -43.09 57.28 -8.98
CA ILE A 13 -42.29 57.20 -7.75
C ILE A 13 -43.02 56.40 -6.66
N GLU A 14 -44.35 56.53 -6.60
CA GLU A 14 -45.18 55.82 -5.64
C GLU A 14 -45.27 54.31 -5.96
N GLU A 15 -45.37 53.93 -7.23
CA GLU A 15 -45.38 52.51 -7.63
C GLU A 15 -44.06 51.82 -7.27
N LYS A 16 -42.93 52.50 -7.45
CA LYS A 16 -41.61 52.00 -7.04
C LYS A 16 -41.54 51.80 -5.53
N ARG A 17 -42.02 52.77 -4.75
CA ARG A 17 -42.03 52.69 -3.28
C ARG A 17 -42.88 51.52 -2.79
N VAL A 18 -44.07 51.33 -3.35
CA VAL A 18 -44.99 50.22 -3.05
C VAL A 18 -44.34 48.87 -3.37
N LEU A 19 -43.68 48.77 -4.53
CA LEU A 19 -43.00 47.57 -4.95
C LEU A 19 -41.79 47.24 -4.03
N GLU A 20 -40.96 48.23 -3.70
CA GLU A 20 -39.82 48.00 -2.80
C GLU A 20 -40.26 47.60 -1.40
N LYS A 21 -41.34 48.20 -0.87
CA LYS A 21 -41.94 47.73 0.39
C LYS A 21 -42.37 46.26 0.30
N SER A 22 -43.02 45.89 -0.81
CA SER A 22 -43.49 44.51 -1.02
C SER A 22 -42.32 43.53 -1.14
N LYS A 23 -41.22 43.90 -1.81
CA LYS A 23 -40.00 43.07 -1.88
C LYS A 23 -39.35 42.86 -0.52
N CYS A 24 -39.25 43.91 0.29
CA CYS A 24 -38.74 43.81 1.66
C CYS A 24 -39.57 42.83 2.50
N LEU A 25 -40.90 42.87 2.35
CA LEU A 25 -41.81 41.94 3.00
C LEU A 25 -41.60 40.49 2.52
N LEU A 26 -41.45 40.26 1.22
CA LEU A 26 -41.16 38.93 0.67
C LEU A 26 -39.84 38.34 1.19
N ASN A 27 -38.80 39.16 1.34
CA ASN A 27 -37.51 38.71 1.89
C ASN A 27 -37.59 38.25 3.36
N TRP A 28 -38.57 38.77 4.11
CA TRP A 28 -38.78 38.43 5.51
C TRP A 28 -39.81 37.31 5.69
N LEU A 29 -40.40 36.81 4.60
CA LEU A 29 -41.42 35.78 4.63
C LEU A 29 -40.86 34.46 5.14
N THR A 30 -41.48 33.97 6.21
CA THR A 30 -41.22 32.65 6.80
C THR A 30 -42.55 31.98 7.13
N GLN A 31 -42.51 30.70 7.47
CA GLN A 31 -43.72 30.00 7.93
C GLN A 31 -44.32 30.62 9.21
N ARG A 32 -43.51 31.20 10.10
CA ARG A 32 -43.96 31.74 11.41
C ARG A 32 -44.71 33.07 11.29
N ASN A 33 -44.30 33.91 10.35
CA ASN A 33 -44.87 35.25 10.15
C ASN A 33 -45.71 35.35 8.86
N PHE A 34 -46.06 34.20 8.27
CA PHE A 34 -46.74 34.10 6.98
C PHE A 34 -48.00 34.96 6.89
N GLU A 35 -48.95 34.78 7.81
CA GLU A 35 -50.23 35.50 7.78
C GLU A 35 -50.03 37.01 7.87
N LYS A 36 -49.16 37.46 8.80
CA LYS A 36 -48.85 38.88 8.98
C LYS A 36 -48.26 39.52 7.71
N ILE A 37 -47.29 38.85 7.10
CA ILE A 37 -46.62 39.37 5.89
C ILE A 37 -47.56 39.33 4.69
N LYS A 38 -48.31 38.24 4.52
CA LYS A 38 -49.35 38.10 3.49
C LYS A 38 -50.35 39.25 3.57
N ASP A 39 -50.92 39.49 4.76
CA ASP A 39 -51.91 40.55 4.98
C ASP A 39 -51.32 41.94 4.70
N GLU A 40 -50.06 42.17 5.10
CA GLU A 40 -49.39 43.45 4.83
C GLU A 40 -49.11 43.67 3.34
N ILE A 41 -48.73 42.61 2.60
CA ILE A 41 -48.61 42.68 1.13
C ILE A 41 -49.97 43.00 0.51
N VAL A 42 -51.02 42.27 0.88
CA VAL A 42 -52.39 42.49 0.38
C VAL A 42 -52.86 43.92 0.64
N HIS A 43 -52.68 44.42 1.87
CA HIS A 43 -53.03 45.80 2.23
C HIS A 43 -52.23 46.83 1.41
N THR A 44 -50.93 46.62 1.26
CA THR A 44 -50.04 47.53 0.53
C THR A 44 -50.44 47.63 -0.95
N ILE A 45 -50.78 46.51 -1.59
CA ILE A 45 -51.22 46.48 -2.99
C ILE A 45 -52.63 47.07 -3.15
N LYS A 46 -53.57 46.75 -2.25
CA LYS A 46 -54.94 47.30 -2.28
C LYS A 46 -54.95 48.83 -2.09
N SER A 47 -53.97 49.39 -1.38
CA SER A 47 -53.84 50.84 -1.17
C SER A 47 -53.37 51.60 -2.41
N SER A 48 -52.71 50.92 -3.35
CA SER A 48 -52.23 51.51 -4.60
C SER A 48 -52.32 50.49 -5.74
N PRO A 49 -53.54 50.21 -6.23
CA PRO A 49 -53.76 49.19 -7.25
C PRO A 49 -53.21 49.65 -8.60
N SER A 50 -52.26 48.90 -9.14
CA SER A 50 -51.70 49.11 -10.47
C SER A 50 -51.32 47.79 -11.12
N ALA A 51 -51.62 47.62 -12.41
CA ALA A 51 -51.26 46.43 -13.17
C ALA A 51 -49.74 46.26 -13.27
N SER A 52 -49.00 47.37 -13.34
CA SER A 52 -47.53 47.39 -13.38
C SER A 52 -46.92 46.84 -12.07
N ILE A 53 -47.47 47.27 -10.93
CA ILE A 53 -47.07 46.78 -9.60
C ILE A 53 -47.41 45.30 -9.48
N LEU A 54 -48.61 44.89 -9.90
CA LEU A 54 -49.06 43.50 -9.80
C LEU A 54 -48.15 42.56 -10.61
N LYS A 55 -47.81 42.94 -11.85
CA LYS A 55 -46.87 42.20 -12.73
C LYS A 55 -45.47 42.11 -12.13
N SER A 56 -45.00 43.19 -11.52
CA SER A 56 -43.69 43.23 -10.84
C SER A 56 -43.68 42.37 -9.59
N LEU A 57 -44.76 42.38 -8.81
CA LEU A 57 -44.92 41.53 -7.62
C LEU A 57 -44.92 40.04 -8.00
N VAL A 58 -45.65 39.66 -9.06
CA VAL A 58 -45.62 38.29 -9.59
C VAL A 58 -44.19 37.85 -9.90
N SER A 59 -43.41 38.71 -10.55
CA SER A 59 -42.00 38.40 -10.86
C SER A 59 -41.19 38.21 -9.59
N CYS A 60 -41.34 39.10 -8.60
CA CYS A 60 -40.63 38.97 -7.31
C CYS A 60 -41.00 37.68 -6.57
N VAL A 61 -42.29 37.34 -6.50
CA VAL A 61 -42.76 36.10 -5.84
C VAL A 61 -42.23 34.87 -6.57
N PHE A 62 -42.22 34.89 -7.90
CA PHE A 62 -41.69 33.81 -8.72
C PHE A 62 -40.19 33.62 -8.50
N ASP A 63 -39.40 34.70 -8.56
CA ASP A 63 -37.95 34.66 -8.32
C ASP A 63 -37.64 34.13 -6.91
N MET A 64 -38.42 34.53 -5.91
CA MET A 64 -38.29 34.00 -4.55
C MET A 64 -38.64 32.52 -4.48
N ALA A 65 -39.65 32.05 -5.22
CA ALA A 65 -40.00 30.62 -5.31
C ALA A 65 -38.92 29.77 -6.00
N MET A 66 -38.05 30.40 -6.80
CA MET A 66 -36.91 29.76 -7.45
C MET A 66 -35.71 29.58 -6.53
N LEU A 67 -35.70 30.13 -5.31
CA LEU A 67 -34.64 29.87 -4.33
C LEU A 67 -34.74 28.43 -3.77
N GLU A 68 -33.63 27.94 -3.22
CA GLU A 68 -33.64 26.61 -2.59
C GLU A 68 -34.56 26.59 -1.37
N ASN A 69 -35.35 25.52 -1.24
CA ASN A 69 -36.28 25.28 -0.12
C ASN A 69 -37.39 26.33 0.08
N SER A 70 -37.61 27.25 -0.86
CA SER A 70 -38.61 28.32 -0.74
C SER A 70 -39.93 28.02 -1.48
N CYS A 71 -39.88 27.15 -2.50
CA CYS A 71 -40.98 26.84 -3.41
C CYS A 71 -42.33 26.59 -2.71
N VAL A 72 -42.37 25.75 -1.67
CA VAL A 72 -43.61 25.41 -0.96
C VAL A 72 -44.24 26.64 -0.28
N LEU A 73 -43.40 27.47 0.35
CA LEU A 73 -43.84 28.68 1.06
C LEU A 73 -44.40 29.72 0.10
N PHE A 74 -43.71 29.97 -1.01
CA PHE A 74 -44.14 30.95 -2.01
C PHE A 74 -45.28 30.43 -2.88
N ALA A 75 -45.39 29.13 -3.15
CA ALA A 75 -46.57 28.54 -3.77
C ALA A 75 -47.82 28.74 -2.90
N ARG A 76 -47.70 28.54 -1.57
CA ARG A 76 -48.77 28.86 -0.63
C ARG A 76 -49.14 30.34 -0.69
N LEU A 77 -48.15 31.25 -0.73
CA LEU A 77 -48.42 32.68 -0.87
C LEU A 77 -49.17 33.00 -2.16
N CYS A 78 -48.76 32.44 -3.30
CA CYS A 78 -49.46 32.64 -4.58
C CYS A 78 -50.95 32.29 -4.47
N VAL A 79 -51.28 31.15 -3.84
CA VAL A 79 -52.67 30.71 -3.68
C VAL A 79 -53.50 31.70 -2.87
N GLU A 80 -52.94 32.27 -1.80
CA GLU A 80 -53.63 33.33 -1.05
C GLU A 80 -53.82 34.60 -1.90
N LEU A 81 -52.78 35.01 -2.64
CA LEU A 81 -52.84 36.20 -3.49
C LEU A 81 -53.80 36.04 -4.68
N PHE A 82 -54.03 34.82 -5.17
CA PHE A 82 -55.06 34.54 -6.18
C PHE A 82 -56.45 34.92 -5.70
N GLN A 83 -56.71 34.75 -4.41
CA GLN A 83 -58.02 34.99 -3.80
C GLN A 83 -58.16 36.42 -3.27
N GLU A 84 -57.09 36.98 -2.70
CA GLU A 84 -57.15 38.24 -1.95
C GLU A 84 -56.95 39.50 -2.81
N LEU A 85 -56.23 39.40 -3.93
CA LEU A 85 -55.93 40.57 -4.76
C LEU A 85 -57.03 40.82 -5.81
N PRO A 86 -57.51 42.07 -5.94
CA PRO A 86 -58.59 42.37 -6.87
C PRO A 86 -58.13 42.27 -8.33
N PRO A 87 -59.05 41.98 -9.27
CA PRO A 87 -58.79 42.14 -10.70
C PRO A 87 -58.52 43.60 -11.06
N LEU A 88 -57.55 43.85 -11.95
CA LEU A 88 -57.13 45.19 -12.39
C LEU A 88 -57.27 45.33 -13.92
N PRO A 89 -57.50 46.54 -14.46
CA PRO A 89 -57.44 46.77 -15.90
C PRO A 89 -56.01 46.51 -16.42
N SER A 90 -55.89 45.84 -17.57
CA SER A 90 -54.62 45.52 -18.22
C SER A 90 -54.14 46.66 -19.11
N ASP A 91 -52.82 46.88 -19.11
CA ASP A 91 -52.17 47.86 -19.98
C ASP A 91 -51.93 47.34 -21.42
N GLU A 92 -52.08 46.03 -21.67
CA GLU A 92 -51.65 45.38 -22.92
C GLU A 92 -52.75 45.38 -24.01
N TYR A 93 -54.02 45.36 -23.63
CA TYR A 93 -55.16 45.42 -24.55
C TYR A 93 -56.27 46.29 -23.96
N HIS A 94 -56.79 47.22 -24.75
CA HIS A 94 -57.84 48.16 -24.36
C HIS A 94 -59.07 47.44 -23.79
N GLY A 95 -59.14 47.30 -22.46
CA GLY A 95 -60.30 46.82 -21.73
C GLY A 95 -60.18 45.42 -21.10
N ASP A 96 -59.08 44.70 -21.30
CA ASP A 96 -58.92 43.37 -20.68
C ASP A 96 -58.62 43.47 -19.19
N ILE A 97 -59.21 42.60 -18.38
CA ILE A 97 -58.95 42.51 -16.94
C ILE A 97 -57.82 41.48 -16.70
N THR A 98 -56.87 41.85 -15.85
CA THR A 98 -55.78 40.98 -15.40
C THR A 98 -55.88 40.70 -13.91
N THR A 99 -55.56 39.47 -13.52
CA THR A 99 -55.51 39.01 -12.12
C THR A 99 -54.09 38.57 -11.78
N PHE A 100 -53.78 38.44 -10.49
CA PHE A 100 -52.49 37.89 -10.06
C PHE A 100 -52.30 36.47 -10.60
N GLU A 101 -53.33 35.61 -10.53
CA GLU A 101 -53.32 34.25 -11.09
C GLU A 101 -52.97 34.24 -12.58
N ARG A 102 -53.63 35.08 -13.39
CA ARG A 102 -53.39 35.15 -14.84
C ARG A 102 -51.96 35.55 -15.17
N LEU A 103 -51.43 36.55 -14.45
CA LEU A 103 -50.05 37.01 -14.61
C LEU A 103 -49.03 35.96 -14.16
N PHE A 104 -49.32 35.27 -13.05
CA PHE A 104 -48.47 34.20 -12.52
C PHE A 104 -48.37 33.01 -13.47
N LEU A 105 -49.51 32.51 -13.96
CA LEU A 105 -49.54 31.40 -14.92
C LEU A 105 -48.87 31.79 -16.24
N ARG A 106 -49.04 33.04 -16.69
CA ARG A 106 -48.33 33.57 -17.86
C ARG A 106 -46.82 33.62 -17.64
N LYS A 107 -46.35 34.04 -16.46
CA LYS A 107 -44.92 34.04 -16.10
C LYS A 107 -44.36 32.62 -16.11
N CYS A 108 -45.06 31.64 -15.52
CA CYS A 108 -44.67 30.23 -15.57
C CYS A 108 -44.57 29.72 -17.01
N ARG A 109 -45.55 30.04 -17.86
CA ARG A 109 -45.53 29.66 -19.28
C ARG A 109 -44.31 30.23 -20.00
N ILE A 110 -44.06 31.53 -19.85
CA ILE A 110 -42.89 32.20 -20.43
C ILE A 110 -41.58 31.57 -19.94
N GLU A 111 -41.50 31.18 -18.67
CA GLU A 111 -40.31 30.52 -18.13
C GLU A 111 -40.10 29.13 -18.73
N LEU A 112 -41.15 28.33 -18.89
CA LEU A 112 -41.09 27.02 -19.56
C LEU A 112 -40.68 27.16 -21.03
N GLU A 113 -41.20 28.18 -21.73
CA GLU A 113 -40.84 28.51 -23.12
C GLU A 113 -39.39 29.00 -23.24
N ASN A 114 -38.92 29.86 -22.33
CA ASN A 114 -37.58 30.44 -22.37
C ASN A 114 -36.48 29.49 -21.89
N ALA A 115 -36.80 28.56 -20.99
CA ALA A 115 -35.92 27.47 -20.61
C ALA A 115 -35.61 26.53 -21.79
N SER A 116 -36.35 26.65 -22.90
CA SER A 116 -36.03 26.03 -24.17
C SER A 116 -34.90 26.78 -24.90
N PRO A 117 -33.83 26.10 -25.33
CA PRO A 117 -32.86 26.71 -26.23
C PRO A 117 -33.59 27.10 -27.52
N LYS A 118 -33.71 28.41 -27.78
CA LYS A 118 -34.39 28.99 -28.96
C LYS A 118 -33.64 28.76 -30.29
N THR A 119 -32.78 27.76 -30.36
CA THR A 119 -31.90 27.54 -31.49
C THR A 119 -32.25 26.26 -32.23
N GLU A 120 -32.77 26.42 -33.46
CA GLU A 120 -32.83 25.39 -34.51
C GLU A 120 -31.43 24.86 -34.91
N HIS A 121 -30.36 25.41 -34.34
CA HIS A 121 -29.01 24.87 -34.43
C HIS A 121 -28.59 24.31 -33.08
N LEU A 122 -28.54 22.98 -32.97
CA LEU A 122 -27.85 22.25 -31.91
C LEU A 122 -26.41 22.80 -31.76
N PRO A 123 -26.07 23.55 -30.70
CA PRO A 123 -24.67 23.77 -30.37
C PRO A 123 -24.21 22.54 -29.61
N LEU A 124 -23.17 21.88 -30.12
CA LEU A 124 -22.55 20.68 -29.56
C LEU A 124 -21.86 20.91 -28.19
N VAL A 125 -22.16 22.00 -27.47
CA VAL A 125 -21.42 22.40 -26.26
C VAL A 125 -22.37 23.11 -25.28
N TYR A 126 -22.47 22.52 -24.08
CA TYR A 126 -23.04 23.06 -22.84
C TYR A 126 -24.52 23.48 -22.91
N VAL A 127 -25.42 22.56 -22.55
CA VAL A 127 -26.76 22.97 -22.09
C VAL A 127 -26.52 23.76 -20.81
N ASP A 128 -26.82 25.06 -20.86
CA ASP A 128 -26.79 25.94 -19.70
C ASP A 128 -27.61 25.29 -18.55
N GLU A 129 -26.91 24.74 -17.55
CA GLU A 129 -27.49 24.04 -16.40
C GLU A 129 -28.55 24.90 -15.70
N THR A 130 -28.41 26.23 -15.81
CA THR A 130 -29.32 27.24 -15.30
C THR A 130 -30.71 27.17 -15.94
N ASN A 131 -30.80 26.96 -17.27
CA ASN A 131 -32.07 26.89 -18.00
C ASN A 131 -32.84 25.60 -17.70
N TYR A 132 -32.13 24.46 -17.59
CA TYR A 132 -32.75 23.19 -17.21
C TYR A 132 -33.31 23.24 -15.79
N TYR A 133 -32.59 23.90 -14.87
CA TYR A 133 -33.06 24.07 -13.50
C TYR A 133 -34.27 25.02 -13.40
N GLY A 134 -34.32 26.07 -14.21
CA GLY A 134 -35.49 26.95 -14.34
C GLY A 134 -36.75 26.21 -14.80
N PHE A 135 -36.62 25.30 -15.77
CA PHE A 135 -37.71 24.43 -16.21
C PHE A 135 -38.24 23.56 -15.07
N ILE A 136 -37.36 22.78 -14.43
CA ILE A 136 -37.72 21.85 -13.34
C ILE A 136 -38.39 22.61 -12.18
N LYS A 137 -37.80 23.74 -11.77
CA LYS A 137 -38.34 24.54 -10.67
C LYS A 137 -39.69 25.16 -11.02
N THR A 138 -39.91 25.58 -12.26
CA THR A 138 -41.21 26.09 -12.72
C THR A 138 -42.29 25.02 -12.64
N VAL A 139 -41.99 23.79 -13.11
CA VAL A 139 -42.90 22.65 -12.98
C VAL A 139 -43.19 22.34 -11.51
N ARG A 140 -42.16 22.38 -10.64
CA ARG A 140 -42.32 22.17 -9.20
C ARG A 140 -43.21 23.23 -8.55
N VAL A 141 -43.02 24.51 -8.87
CA VAL A 141 -43.87 25.60 -8.38
C VAL A 141 -45.33 25.38 -8.79
N LEU A 142 -45.59 25.02 -10.06
CA LEU A 142 -46.92 24.70 -10.54
C LEU A 142 -47.55 23.51 -9.81
N ALA A 143 -46.76 22.45 -9.54
CA ALA A 143 -47.21 21.28 -8.78
C ALA A 143 -47.56 21.62 -7.32
N GLU A 144 -46.77 22.46 -6.65
CA GLU A 144 -47.05 22.89 -5.27
C GLU A 144 -48.28 23.80 -5.18
N VAL A 145 -48.49 24.68 -6.17
CA VAL A 145 -49.75 25.44 -6.29
C VAL A 145 -50.92 24.48 -6.52
N TYR A 146 -50.75 23.49 -7.40
CA TYR A 146 -51.79 22.52 -7.75
C TYR A 146 -52.27 21.68 -6.57
N LYS A 147 -51.35 21.24 -5.70
CA LYS A 147 -51.65 20.47 -4.49
C LYS A 147 -52.47 21.23 -3.44
N ASN A 148 -52.51 22.56 -3.52
CA ASN A 148 -53.18 23.36 -2.52
C ASN A 148 -54.70 23.18 -2.60
N ASN A 149 -55.36 22.91 -1.48
CA ASN A 149 -56.81 22.66 -1.46
C ASN A 149 -57.64 23.93 -1.71
N LYS A 150 -57.04 25.12 -1.58
CA LYS A 150 -57.72 26.41 -1.77
C LYS A 150 -57.88 26.81 -3.25
N ILE A 151 -57.20 26.17 -4.20
CA ILE A 151 -57.36 26.51 -5.62
C ILE A 151 -58.64 25.91 -6.22
N THR A 152 -59.23 26.63 -7.17
CA THR A 152 -60.45 26.20 -7.88
C THR A 152 -60.14 25.18 -8.97
N GLU A 153 -61.16 24.47 -9.45
CA GLU A 153 -61.00 23.55 -10.59
C GLU A 153 -60.60 24.29 -11.88
N THR A 154 -61.05 25.53 -12.05
CA THR A 154 -60.63 26.40 -13.16
C THR A 154 -59.13 26.69 -13.11
N THR A 155 -58.59 26.95 -11.91
CA THR A 155 -57.15 27.15 -11.70
C THR A 155 -56.37 25.88 -12.00
N ARG A 156 -56.86 24.71 -11.54
CA ARG A 156 -56.25 23.40 -11.87
C ARG A 156 -56.17 23.16 -13.37
N LYS A 157 -57.28 23.38 -14.09
CA LYS A 157 -57.32 23.29 -15.56
C LYS A 157 -56.34 24.26 -16.23
N SER A 158 -56.25 25.49 -15.74
CA SER A 158 -55.34 26.50 -16.27
C SER A 158 -53.86 26.11 -16.06
N ILE A 159 -53.51 25.48 -14.93
CA ILE A 159 -52.16 24.94 -14.68
C ILE A 159 -51.84 23.81 -15.68
N ILE A 160 -52.76 22.87 -15.88
CA ILE A 160 -52.57 21.79 -16.86
C ILE A 160 -52.40 22.36 -18.26
N GLN A 161 -53.20 23.37 -18.66
CA GLN A 161 -53.04 24.06 -19.94
C GLN A 161 -51.66 24.72 -20.07
N VAL A 162 -51.12 25.32 -19.01
CA VAL A 162 -49.76 25.89 -19.04
C VAL A 162 -48.72 24.81 -19.35
N LEU A 163 -48.84 23.63 -18.74
CA LEU A 163 -47.92 22.50 -18.95
C LEU A 163 -48.09 21.82 -20.31
N MET A 164 -49.31 21.80 -20.84
CA MET A 164 -49.68 21.18 -22.12
C MET A 164 -49.51 22.08 -23.34
N ASN A 165 -49.28 23.39 -23.13
CA ASN A 165 -49.00 24.30 -24.22
C ASN A 165 -47.71 23.88 -24.95
N PRO A 166 -47.63 24.10 -26.27
CA PRO A 166 -46.47 23.68 -27.05
C PRO A 166 -45.19 24.37 -26.55
N ILE A 167 -44.42 23.64 -25.75
CA ILE A 167 -43.06 23.98 -25.35
C ILE A 167 -42.17 23.33 -26.39
N LEU A 168 -41.40 24.12 -27.16
CA LEU A 168 -40.40 23.55 -28.05
C LEU A 168 -39.21 23.03 -27.22
N PRO A 169 -38.50 21.97 -27.64
CA PRO A 169 -38.97 20.96 -28.58
C PRO A 169 -40.11 20.11 -27.98
N PRO A 170 -41.00 19.50 -28.79
CA PRO A 170 -42.25 18.86 -28.34
C PRO A 170 -42.11 17.84 -27.21
N GLU A 171 -40.96 17.18 -27.11
CA GLU A 171 -40.61 16.21 -26.08
C GLU A 171 -40.67 16.82 -24.67
N ARG A 172 -40.44 18.14 -24.54
CA ARG A 172 -40.50 18.85 -23.26
C ARG A 172 -41.89 18.94 -22.67
N ILE A 173 -42.94 18.82 -23.48
CA ILE A 173 -44.32 18.77 -22.98
C ILE A 173 -44.49 17.48 -22.16
N THR A 174 -43.97 16.37 -22.68
CA THR A 174 -43.97 15.07 -22.00
C THR A 174 -43.10 15.12 -20.74
N ASP A 175 -41.91 15.71 -20.79
CA ASP A 175 -41.04 15.86 -19.61
C ASP A 175 -41.68 16.72 -18.51
N ALA A 176 -42.28 17.87 -18.88
CA ALA A 176 -42.98 18.74 -17.95
C ALA A 176 -44.11 18.00 -17.25
N MET A 177 -44.90 17.24 -18.03
CA MET A 177 -46.05 16.53 -17.49
C MET A 177 -45.62 15.33 -16.63
N ASN A 178 -44.62 14.55 -17.05
CA ASN A 178 -44.10 13.44 -16.25
C ASN A 178 -43.53 13.92 -14.92
N LEU A 179 -42.73 14.98 -14.94
CA LEU A 179 -42.20 15.60 -13.73
C LEU A 179 -43.33 16.14 -12.83
N PHE A 180 -44.32 16.81 -13.41
CA PHE A 180 -45.49 17.30 -12.67
C PHE A 180 -46.25 16.16 -11.97
N LEU A 181 -46.53 15.08 -12.71
CA LEU A 181 -47.23 13.89 -12.22
C LEU A 181 -46.46 13.17 -11.10
N SER A 182 -45.14 13.05 -11.27
CA SER A 182 -44.22 12.52 -10.25
C SER A 182 -44.29 13.34 -8.95
N ILE A 183 -44.28 14.67 -9.04
CA ILE A 183 -44.30 15.55 -7.87
C ILE A 183 -45.64 15.49 -7.13
N ILE A 184 -46.77 15.40 -7.83
CA ILE A 184 -48.09 15.34 -7.18
C ILE A 184 -48.41 13.97 -6.57
N GLY A 185 -47.73 12.90 -7.02
CA GLY A 185 -47.59 11.63 -6.28
C GLY A 185 -48.85 10.75 -6.13
N LYS A 186 -50.02 11.13 -6.65
CA LYS A 186 -51.24 10.30 -6.61
C LYS A 186 -52.15 10.54 -7.82
N LEU A 187 -51.97 9.76 -8.88
CA LEU A 187 -52.81 9.78 -10.09
C LEU A 187 -54.17 9.09 -9.93
N ALA A 188 -54.37 8.27 -8.88
CA ALA A 188 -55.52 7.37 -8.77
C ALA A 188 -56.87 8.06 -8.48
N ASP A 189 -56.85 9.30 -7.96
CA ASP A 189 -58.07 10.01 -7.54
C ASP A 189 -58.54 11.06 -8.56
N PHE A 190 -57.84 11.21 -9.69
CA PHE A 190 -58.17 12.24 -10.68
C PHE A 190 -59.08 11.72 -11.78
N HIS A 191 -60.37 12.06 -11.71
CA HIS A 191 -61.25 12.07 -12.87
C HIS A 191 -61.03 13.36 -13.67
N PHE A 192 -60.04 13.37 -14.56
CA PHE A 192 -59.96 14.42 -15.57
C PHE A 192 -61.00 14.13 -16.65
N SER A 193 -61.88 15.10 -16.91
CA SER A 193 -62.91 15.01 -17.96
C SER A 193 -62.36 15.13 -19.38
N ASP A 194 -61.04 15.16 -19.56
CA ASP A 194 -60.36 15.38 -20.83
C ASP A 194 -59.71 14.07 -21.32
N GLU A 195 -60.26 13.49 -22.38
CA GLU A 195 -59.86 12.19 -22.92
C GLU A 195 -58.42 12.19 -23.44
N ASN A 196 -57.94 13.33 -23.96
CA ASN A 196 -56.55 13.48 -24.42
C ASN A 196 -55.55 13.34 -23.27
N PHE A 197 -55.90 13.88 -22.09
CA PHE A 197 -55.06 13.79 -20.90
C PHE A 197 -55.02 12.36 -20.36
N ASN A 198 -56.15 11.67 -20.34
CA ASN A 198 -56.23 10.27 -19.92
C ASN A 198 -55.40 9.36 -20.86
N GLN A 199 -55.34 9.67 -22.15
CA GLN A 199 -54.49 8.95 -23.09
C GLN A 199 -53.00 9.20 -22.85
N LEU A 200 -52.59 10.46 -22.63
CA LEU A 200 -51.20 10.83 -22.36
C LEU A 200 -50.66 10.20 -21.07
N VAL A 201 -51.44 10.23 -19.99
CA VAL A 201 -51.09 9.61 -18.70
C VAL A 201 -50.91 8.10 -18.84
N ARG A 202 -51.80 7.44 -19.60
CA ARG A 202 -51.68 6.00 -19.88
C ARG A 202 -50.42 5.70 -20.68
N SER A 203 -50.10 6.49 -21.71
CA SER A 203 -48.87 6.29 -22.50
C SER A 203 -47.60 6.56 -21.70
N SER A 204 -47.58 7.60 -20.85
CA SER A 204 -46.45 7.91 -19.98
C SER A 204 -46.17 6.76 -19.01
N ARG A 205 -47.22 6.21 -18.38
CA ARG A 205 -47.08 5.06 -17.47
C ARG A 205 -46.53 3.81 -18.14
N VAL A 206 -46.89 3.56 -19.40
CA VAL A 206 -46.35 2.41 -20.16
C VAL A 206 -44.87 2.62 -20.44
N VAL A 207 -44.47 3.83 -20.86
CA VAL A 207 -43.07 4.17 -21.14
C VAL A 207 -42.20 4.13 -19.87
N GLU A 208 -42.71 4.62 -18.73
CA GLU A 208 -42.00 4.53 -17.45
C GLU A 208 -41.81 3.08 -16.99
N LEU A 209 -42.83 2.23 -17.15
CA LEU A 209 -42.74 0.81 -16.80
C LEU A 209 -41.79 0.04 -17.72
N GLU A 210 -41.80 0.32 -19.03
CA GLU A 210 -40.86 -0.25 -19.99
C GLU A 210 -39.42 0.21 -19.73
N GLY A 211 -39.21 1.49 -19.40
CA GLY A 211 -37.91 2.04 -19.03
C GLY A 211 -37.35 1.41 -17.75
N ASN A 212 -38.18 1.30 -16.70
CA ASN A 212 -37.79 0.67 -15.44
C ASN A 212 -37.46 -0.82 -15.63
N TYR A 213 -38.25 -1.54 -16.43
CA TYR A 213 -37.98 -2.94 -16.75
C TYR A 213 -36.67 -3.11 -17.55
N ASN A 214 -36.44 -2.29 -18.57
CA ASN A 214 -35.21 -2.36 -19.38
C ASN A 214 -33.95 -2.01 -18.57
N GLU A 215 -34.02 -1.01 -17.69
CA GLU A 215 -32.88 -0.67 -16.82
C GLU A 215 -32.60 -1.80 -15.82
N GLU A 216 -33.64 -2.44 -15.27
CA GLU A 216 -33.47 -3.60 -14.40
C GLU A 216 -32.84 -4.79 -15.14
N VAL A 217 -33.24 -5.06 -16.38
CA VAL A 217 -32.61 -6.09 -17.23
C VAL A 217 -31.14 -5.78 -17.51
N LYS A 218 -30.81 -4.52 -17.80
CA LYS A 218 -29.44 -4.07 -18.01
C LYS A 218 -28.58 -4.23 -16.75
N LEU A 219 -29.09 -3.80 -15.60
CA LEU A 219 -28.39 -3.94 -14.32
C LEU A 219 -28.18 -5.41 -13.93
N ARG A 220 -29.17 -6.29 -14.20
CA ARG A 220 -29.01 -7.74 -13.99
C ARG A 220 -27.89 -8.31 -14.87
N LYS A 221 -27.84 -7.93 -16.14
CA LYS A 221 -26.79 -8.38 -17.05
C LYS A 221 -25.40 -7.90 -16.62
N GLU A 222 -25.29 -6.62 -16.23
CA GLU A 222 -24.03 -6.07 -15.71
C GLU A 222 -23.55 -6.80 -14.44
N ALA A 223 -24.49 -7.17 -13.55
CA ALA A 223 -24.20 -7.94 -12.35
C ALA A 223 -23.76 -9.39 -12.68
N GLU A 224 -24.39 -10.04 -13.66
CA GLU A 224 -23.99 -11.37 -14.15
C GLU A 224 -22.59 -11.34 -14.75
N ASP A 225 -22.28 -10.35 -15.59
CA ASP A 225 -20.95 -10.16 -16.18
C ASP A 225 -19.89 -9.87 -15.11
N ALA A 226 -20.23 -9.10 -14.08
CA ALA A 226 -19.35 -8.84 -12.94
C ALA A 226 -19.09 -10.09 -12.11
N LEU A 227 -20.12 -10.92 -11.89
CA LEU A 227 -20.00 -12.20 -11.19
C LEU A 227 -19.12 -13.18 -11.97
N ALA A 228 -19.26 -13.23 -13.30
CA ALA A 228 -18.43 -14.07 -14.16
C ALA A 228 -16.93 -13.71 -14.03
N ARG A 229 -16.59 -12.41 -14.10
CA ARG A 229 -15.21 -11.93 -13.88
C ARG A 229 -14.67 -12.31 -12.50
N LYS A 230 -15.49 -12.16 -11.45
CA LYS A 230 -15.07 -12.53 -10.09
C LYS A 230 -14.85 -14.03 -9.93
N LYS A 231 -15.63 -14.86 -10.62
CA LYS A 231 -15.43 -16.31 -10.64
C LYS A 231 -14.08 -16.69 -11.28
N GLU A 232 -13.72 -16.06 -12.40
CA GLU A 232 -12.42 -16.26 -13.05
C GLU A 232 -11.26 -15.81 -12.16
N GLU A 233 -11.37 -14.67 -11.49
CA GLU A 233 -10.35 -14.20 -10.53
C GLU A 233 -10.15 -15.20 -9.37
N VAL A 234 -11.22 -15.77 -8.83
CA VAL A 234 -11.16 -16.77 -7.76
C VAL A 234 -10.49 -18.05 -8.25
N GLU A 235 -10.82 -18.53 -9.44
CA GLU A 235 -10.21 -19.73 -10.01
C GLU A 235 -8.70 -19.54 -10.25
N MET A 236 -8.28 -18.36 -10.73
CA MET A 236 -6.84 -18.04 -10.83
C MET A 236 -6.17 -18.00 -9.46
N MET A 237 -6.83 -17.43 -8.44
CA MET A 237 -6.28 -17.37 -7.09
C MET A 237 -6.13 -18.77 -6.46
N GLU A 238 -7.08 -19.68 -6.71
CA GLU A 238 -7.00 -21.08 -6.29
C GLU A 238 -5.80 -21.81 -6.91
N GLN A 239 -5.55 -21.61 -8.21
CA GLN A 239 -4.38 -22.18 -8.89
C GLN A 239 -3.07 -21.69 -8.29
N VAL A 240 -2.97 -20.38 -8.00
CA VAL A 240 -1.78 -19.81 -7.35
C VAL A 240 -1.60 -20.40 -5.96
N LEU A 241 -2.67 -20.51 -5.18
CA LEU A 241 -2.62 -21.07 -3.83
C LEU A 241 -2.15 -22.52 -3.83
N GLU A 242 -2.58 -23.32 -4.81
CA GLU A 242 -2.15 -24.71 -4.93
C GLU A 242 -0.65 -24.81 -5.30
N SER A 243 -0.18 -23.97 -6.23
CA SER A 243 1.25 -23.89 -6.55
C SER A 243 2.12 -23.52 -5.33
N TYR A 244 1.63 -22.62 -4.47
CA TYR A 244 2.33 -22.23 -3.25
C TYR A 244 2.40 -23.37 -2.23
N LYS A 245 1.32 -24.16 -2.07
CA LYS A 245 1.33 -25.35 -1.21
C LYS A 245 2.33 -26.40 -1.70
N GLU A 246 2.43 -26.61 -3.02
CA GLU A 246 3.41 -27.53 -3.59
C GLU A 246 4.85 -27.07 -3.32
N GLU A 247 5.14 -25.78 -3.50
CA GLU A 247 6.45 -25.21 -3.18
C GLU A 247 6.78 -25.32 -1.69
N GLN A 248 5.82 -25.03 -0.82
CA GLN A 248 5.98 -25.17 0.62
C GLN A 248 6.31 -26.62 1.01
N GLY A 249 5.66 -27.60 0.37
CA GLY A 249 5.96 -29.02 0.54
C GLY A 249 7.39 -29.38 0.12
N LYS A 250 7.86 -28.87 -1.03
CA LYS A 250 9.25 -29.07 -1.51
C LYS A 250 10.27 -28.47 -0.56
N LEU A 251 10.04 -27.26 -0.07
CA LEU A 251 10.92 -26.58 0.89
C LEU A 251 11.00 -27.34 2.21
N GLN A 252 9.87 -27.87 2.71
CA GLN A 252 9.86 -28.69 3.92
C GLN A 252 10.66 -29.98 3.75
N LEU A 253 10.57 -30.64 2.59
CA LEU A 253 11.38 -31.83 2.30
C LEU A 253 12.88 -31.50 2.24
N GLN A 254 13.23 -30.36 1.63
CA GLN A 254 14.61 -29.89 1.55
C GLN A 254 15.18 -29.55 2.94
N ALA A 255 14.38 -28.89 3.79
CA ALA A 255 14.77 -28.58 5.17
C ALA A 255 15.04 -29.86 5.98
N LYS A 256 14.13 -30.85 5.92
CA LYS A 256 14.34 -32.16 6.56
C LYS A 256 15.59 -32.89 6.06
N ALA A 257 15.86 -32.83 4.76
CA ALA A 257 17.06 -33.44 4.18
C ALA A 257 18.34 -32.74 4.66
N LEU A 258 18.32 -31.41 4.81
CA LEU A 258 19.44 -30.64 5.35
C LEU A 258 19.66 -30.90 6.84
N GLU A 259 18.59 -31.01 7.64
CA GLU A 259 18.67 -31.38 9.05
C GLU A 259 19.32 -32.75 9.23
N HIS A 260 18.87 -33.76 8.48
CA HIS A 260 19.46 -35.10 8.53
C HIS A 260 20.94 -35.07 8.14
N LYS A 261 21.31 -34.35 7.06
CA LYS A 261 22.73 -34.19 6.67
C LYS A 261 23.55 -33.53 7.78
N HIS A 262 23.01 -32.49 8.41
CA HIS A 262 23.68 -31.81 9.51
C HIS A 262 23.90 -32.75 10.71
N GLU A 263 22.91 -33.55 11.07
CA GLU A 263 23.02 -34.54 12.15
C GLU A 263 24.07 -35.62 11.84
N THR A 264 24.13 -36.10 10.59
CA THR A 264 25.16 -37.07 10.18
C THR A 264 26.55 -36.47 10.23
N GLU A 265 26.73 -35.23 9.77
CA GLU A 265 28.01 -34.53 9.81
C GLU A 265 28.46 -34.29 11.26
N LEU A 266 27.54 -33.89 12.13
CA LEU A 266 27.82 -33.69 13.56
C LEU A 266 28.29 -34.99 14.23
N ARG A 267 27.73 -36.13 13.83
CA ARG A 267 28.13 -37.46 14.31
C ARG A 267 29.55 -37.81 13.86
N HIS A 268 29.84 -37.65 12.57
CA HIS A 268 31.18 -37.90 12.03
C HIS A 268 32.24 -36.99 12.65
N ARG A 269 31.89 -35.73 12.91
CA ARG A 269 32.79 -34.80 13.61
C ARG A 269 33.10 -35.28 15.03
N LYS A 270 32.10 -35.73 15.80
CA LYS A 270 32.31 -36.29 17.14
C LYS A 270 33.19 -37.55 17.09
N GLU A 271 32.93 -38.47 16.17
CA GLU A 271 33.75 -39.67 15.96
C GLU A 271 35.21 -39.28 15.65
N THR A 272 35.41 -38.33 14.76
CA THR A 272 36.74 -37.83 14.40
C THR A 272 37.45 -37.18 15.58
N GLU A 273 36.75 -36.35 16.36
CA GLU A 273 37.30 -35.73 17.58
C GLU A 273 37.72 -36.80 18.61
N THR A 274 36.93 -37.87 18.77
CA THR A 274 37.31 -38.99 19.67
C THR A 274 38.53 -39.75 19.18
N LEU A 275 38.64 -40.04 17.88
CA LEU A 275 39.81 -40.71 17.30
C LEU A 275 41.07 -39.86 17.43
N LEU A 276 40.96 -38.55 17.18
CA LEU A 276 42.07 -37.62 17.36
C LEU A 276 42.52 -37.55 18.83
N ALA A 277 41.61 -37.63 19.79
CA ALA A 277 41.95 -37.69 21.20
C ALA A 277 42.75 -38.96 21.54
N ILE A 278 42.32 -40.12 21.02
CA ILE A 278 43.03 -41.40 21.20
C ILE A 278 44.44 -41.33 20.61
N GLU A 279 44.58 -40.85 19.37
CA GLU A 279 45.90 -40.74 18.73
C GLU A 279 46.82 -39.75 19.45
N ARG A 280 46.27 -38.66 20.00
CA ARG A 280 47.05 -37.72 20.83
C ARG A 280 47.61 -38.38 22.09
N GLU A 281 46.83 -39.22 22.76
CA GLU A 281 47.32 -39.99 23.92
C GLU A 281 48.39 -41.01 23.49
N ARG A 282 48.17 -41.74 22.38
CA ARG A 282 49.18 -42.67 21.84
C ARG A 282 50.50 -41.96 21.51
N ILE A 283 50.45 -40.77 20.93
CA ILE A 283 51.64 -39.97 20.62
C ILE A 283 52.35 -39.54 21.92
N LYS A 284 51.61 -39.17 22.97
CA LYS A 284 52.22 -38.86 24.28
C LYS A 284 52.93 -40.08 24.86
N ASP A 285 52.32 -41.25 24.82
CA ASP A 285 52.92 -42.49 25.30
C ASP A 285 54.22 -42.83 24.54
N VAL A 286 54.18 -42.75 23.20
CA VAL A 286 55.37 -42.97 22.36
C VAL A 286 56.46 -41.94 22.68
N LYS A 287 56.10 -40.68 22.93
CA LYS A 287 57.06 -39.65 23.32
C LYS A 287 57.77 -39.97 24.63
N ILE A 288 57.02 -40.44 25.64
CA ILE A 288 57.59 -40.87 26.93
C ILE A 288 58.52 -42.08 26.74
N GLN A 289 58.12 -43.05 25.90
CA GLN A 289 58.97 -44.20 25.58
C GLN A 289 60.26 -43.78 24.88
N LEU A 290 60.19 -42.84 23.93
CA LEU A 290 61.35 -42.33 23.22
C LEU A 290 62.32 -41.61 24.16
N GLU A 291 61.82 -40.75 25.04
CA GLU A 291 62.63 -40.09 26.08
C GLU A 291 63.31 -41.10 27.01
N THR A 292 62.63 -42.21 27.33
CA THR A 292 63.23 -43.30 28.13
C THR A 292 64.40 -43.96 27.40
N VAL A 293 64.22 -44.29 26.12
CA VAL A 293 65.29 -44.88 25.30
C VAL A 293 66.46 -43.92 25.08
N GLU A 294 66.19 -42.63 24.88
CA GLU A 294 67.24 -41.61 24.80
C GLU A 294 68.10 -41.57 26.07
N ASN A 295 67.46 -41.62 27.25
CA ASN A 295 68.17 -41.68 28.53
C ASN A 295 69.01 -42.97 28.68
N GLU A 296 68.52 -44.12 28.21
CA GLU A 296 69.27 -45.39 28.21
C GLU A 296 70.46 -45.35 27.24
N ILE A 297 70.29 -44.76 26.05
CA ILE A 297 71.38 -44.55 25.09
C ILE A 297 72.45 -43.64 25.70
N ASP A 298 72.05 -42.58 26.40
CA ASP A 298 72.98 -41.68 27.07
C ASP A 298 73.77 -42.38 28.19
N ASP A 299 73.12 -43.20 29.03
CA ASP A 299 73.78 -44.00 30.07
C ASP A 299 74.77 -45.02 29.47
N THR A 300 74.37 -45.73 28.41
CA THR A 300 75.24 -46.70 27.74
C THR A 300 76.43 -46.01 27.05
N ARG A 301 76.23 -44.84 26.45
CA ARG A 301 77.31 -44.00 25.91
C ARG A 301 78.29 -43.58 27.01
N LEU A 302 77.80 -43.08 28.14
CA LEU A 302 78.66 -42.69 29.28
C LEU A 302 79.48 -43.88 29.81
N LYS A 303 78.87 -45.08 29.90
CA LYS A 303 79.57 -46.31 30.27
C LYS A 303 80.65 -46.67 29.25
N ALA A 304 80.37 -46.58 27.96
CA ALA A 304 81.34 -46.85 26.90
C ALA A 304 82.54 -45.89 26.99
N GLU A 305 82.31 -44.59 27.17
CA GLU A 305 83.36 -43.59 27.39
C GLU A 305 84.20 -43.87 28.64
N GLU A 306 83.60 -44.40 29.71
CA GLU A 306 84.34 -44.83 30.91
C GLU A 306 85.21 -46.06 30.64
N PHE A 307 84.71 -47.03 29.89
CA PHE A 307 85.49 -48.20 29.46
C PHE A 307 86.65 -47.82 28.55
N GLU A 308 86.44 -46.94 27.58
CA GLU A 308 87.49 -46.43 26.71
C GLU A 308 88.59 -45.74 27.52
N ARG A 309 88.23 -44.86 28.46
CA ARG A 309 89.20 -44.23 29.37
C ARG A 309 89.99 -45.23 30.20
N LYS A 310 89.35 -46.28 30.73
CA LYS A 310 90.02 -47.34 31.47
C LYS A 310 91.00 -48.11 30.59
N TYR A 311 90.58 -48.48 29.38
CA TYR A 311 91.42 -49.20 28.42
C TYR A 311 92.62 -48.36 27.98
N GLU A 312 92.43 -47.08 27.66
CA GLU A 312 93.52 -46.16 27.34
C GLU A 312 94.51 -46.04 28.51
N GLY A 313 94.01 -45.90 29.74
CA GLY A 313 94.84 -45.91 30.94
C GLY A 313 95.65 -47.20 31.11
N GLU A 314 95.03 -48.36 30.89
CA GLU A 314 95.73 -49.65 30.93
C GLU A 314 96.79 -49.77 29.83
N MET A 315 96.48 -49.30 28.61
CA MET A 315 97.43 -49.30 27.50
C MET A 315 98.64 -48.41 27.77
N ILE A 316 98.45 -47.27 28.44
CA ILE A 316 99.55 -46.41 28.92
C ILE A 316 100.42 -47.18 29.92
N LEU A 317 99.80 -47.78 30.96
CA LEU A 317 100.52 -48.56 31.98
C LEU A 317 101.29 -49.75 31.39
N ARG A 318 100.69 -50.48 30.43
CA ARG A 318 101.39 -51.57 29.72
C ARG A 318 102.61 -51.07 28.97
N ARG A 319 102.50 -49.95 28.25
CA ARG A 319 103.63 -49.32 27.55
C ARG A 319 104.72 -48.88 28.52
N GLU A 320 104.36 -48.28 29.66
CA GLU A 320 105.33 -47.92 30.71
C GLU A 320 106.05 -49.15 31.28
N SER A 321 105.32 -50.24 31.53
CA SER A 321 105.89 -51.50 31.99
C SER A 321 106.81 -52.15 30.96
N GLU A 322 106.46 -52.11 29.67
CA GLU A 322 107.33 -52.60 28.58
C GLU A 322 108.63 -51.79 28.52
N ILE A 323 108.55 -50.46 28.61
CA ILE A 323 109.72 -49.58 28.67
C ILE A 323 110.60 -49.92 29.89
N ALA A 324 109.99 -50.11 31.06
CA ALA A 324 110.71 -50.48 32.28
C ALA A 324 111.42 -51.84 32.15
N LEU A 325 110.74 -52.84 31.59
CA LEU A 325 111.29 -54.17 31.37
C LEU A 325 112.41 -54.18 30.31
N GLU A 326 112.30 -53.35 29.28
CA GLU A 326 113.38 -53.18 28.30
C GLU A 326 114.63 -52.54 28.93
N LYS A 327 114.43 -51.59 29.86
CA LYS A 327 115.51 -51.02 30.66
C LYS A 327 116.18 -52.07 31.55
N GLU A 328 115.41 -52.85 32.32
CA GLU A 328 115.95 -53.94 33.16
C GLU A 328 116.68 -55.00 32.32
N ASN A 329 116.14 -55.39 31.16
CA ASN A 329 116.81 -56.31 30.26
C ASN A 329 118.14 -55.77 29.73
N LYS A 330 118.23 -54.46 29.48
CA LYS A 330 119.49 -53.81 29.10
C LYS A 330 120.50 -53.83 30.24
N GLU A 331 120.07 -53.52 31.47
CA GLU A 331 120.90 -53.60 32.67
C GLU A 331 121.38 -55.05 32.91
N LEU A 332 120.50 -56.04 32.76
CA LEU A 332 120.83 -57.47 32.88
C LEU A 332 121.85 -57.90 31.83
N LYS A 333 121.71 -57.44 30.57
CA LYS A 333 122.71 -57.70 29.52
C LYS A 333 124.08 -57.11 29.88
N GLU A 334 124.12 -55.91 30.45
CA GLU A 334 125.37 -55.30 30.93
C GLU A 334 125.99 -56.11 32.08
N VAL A 335 125.18 -56.57 33.04
CA VAL A 335 125.64 -57.43 34.15
C VAL A 335 126.14 -58.78 33.63
N ASN A 336 125.43 -59.41 32.69
CA ASN A 336 125.88 -60.66 32.07
C ASN A 336 127.19 -60.48 31.32
N LEU A 337 127.37 -59.36 30.60
CA LEU A 337 128.64 -59.05 29.94
C LEU A 337 129.78 -58.96 30.97
N LYS A 338 129.53 -58.28 32.10
CA LYS A 338 130.49 -58.20 33.23
C LYS A 338 130.78 -59.58 33.83
N LEU A 339 129.76 -60.42 34.00
CA LEU A 339 129.91 -61.78 34.52
C LEU A 339 130.76 -62.63 33.56
N GLU A 340 130.52 -62.51 32.25
CA GLU A 340 131.27 -63.26 31.25
C GLU A 340 132.73 -62.78 31.17
N THR A 341 132.99 -61.47 31.33
CA THR A 341 134.36 -60.98 31.52
C THR A 341 134.99 -61.56 32.78
N TYR A 342 134.29 -61.59 33.93
CA TYR A 342 134.82 -62.20 35.15
C TYR A 342 135.08 -63.70 35.00
N LYS A 343 134.21 -64.44 34.30
CA LYS A 343 134.45 -65.86 34.01
C LYS A 343 135.69 -66.05 33.13
N SER A 344 135.86 -65.23 32.10
CA SER A 344 137.04 -65.29 31.24
C SER A 344 138.32 -64.97 32.02
N GLU A 345 138.28 -64.00 32.94
CA GLU A 345 139.37 -63.69 33.86
C GLU A 345 139.64 -64.86 34.83
N GLN A 346 138.59 -65.49 35.36
CA GLN A 346 138.71 -66.65 36.23
C GLN A 346 139.28 -67.86 35.49
N GLU A 347 138.86 -68.14 34.25
CA GLU A 347 139.44 -69.20 33.41
C GLU A 347 140.91 -68.90 33.08
N ASN A 348 141.24 -67.64 32.84
CA ASN A 348 142.61 -67.20 32.61
C ASN A 348 143.48 -67.39 33.87
N LEU A 349 143.00 -66.97 35.04
CA LEU A 349 143.64 -67.22 36.33
C LEU A 349 143.76 -68.73 36.62
N THR A 350 142.74 -69.52 36.30
CA THR A 350 142.77 -70.98 36.48
C THR A 350 143.79 -71.63 35.55
N SER A 351 143.94 -71.10 34.33
CA SER A 351 144.97 -71.51 33.37
C SER A 351 146.38 -71.11 33.85
N GLU A 352 146.53 -69.90 34.40
CA GLU A 352 147.77 -69.46 35.05
C GLU A 352 148.14 -70.38 36.24
N VAL A 353 147.17 -70.72 37.10
CA VAL A 353 147.36 -71.66 38.20
C VAL A 353 147.80 -73.04 37.68
N ARG A 354 147.19 -73.57 36.61
CA ARG A 354 147.65 -74.83 35.98
C ARG A 354 149.08 -74.71 35.45
N THR A 355 149.43 -73.62 34.77
CA THR A 355 150.81 -73.43 34.30
C THR A 355 151.81 -73.26 35.45
N TRP A 356 151.41 -72.68 36.59
CA TRP A 356 152.20 -72.64 37.82
C TRP A 356 152.36 -74.03 38.45
N GLN A 357 151.30 -74.84 38.46
CA GLN A 357 151.33 -76.24 38.91
C GLN A 357 152.21 -77.11 38.01
N ASP A 358 152.17 -76.93 36.68
CA ASP A 358 153.02 -77.62 35.72
C ASP A 358 154.50 -77.20 35.83
N LYS A 359 154.78 -75.92 36.09
CA LYS A 359 156.14 -75.43 36.39
C LYS A 359 156.69 -76.00 37.71
N GLN A 360 155.85 -76.13 38.74
CA GLN A 360 156.19 -76.83 39.98
C GLN A 360 156.50 -78.32 39.73
N ALA A 361 155.71 -79.00 38.88
CA ALA A 361 155.95 -80.38 38.50
C ALA A 361 157.26 -80.58 37.69
N GLN A 362 157.63 -79.62 36.83
CA GLN A 362 158.90 -79.61 36.10
C GLN A 362 160.13 -79.33 36.98
N ILE A 363 159.97 -78.58 38.07
CA ILE A 363 161.04 -78.35 39.05
C ILE A 363 161.31 -79.62 39.88
N PHE A 364 160.31 -80.46 40.12
CA PHE A 364 160.46 -81.71 40.87
C PHE A 364 161.11 -82.85 40.06
N THR A 365 161.19 -82.74 38.73
CA THR A 365 161.71 -83.78 37.81
C THR A 365 163.13 -83.53 37.30
N ARG A 366 163.84 -82.49 37.80
CA ARG A 366 165.27 -82.24 37.54
C ARG A 366 166.14 -82.39 38.79
N ARG A 367 165.93 -83.48 39.53
CA ARG A 367 166.89 -84.02 40.49
C ARG A 367 167.51 -85.30 39.97
#